data_AF-A0AB39R765-F1
#
_entry.id   AF-A0AB39R765-F1
#
_cell.length_a   1.000
_cell.length_b   1.000
_cell.length_c   1.000
_cell.angle_alpha   90.00
_cell.angle_beta   90.00
_cell.angle_gamma   90.00
#
_symmetry.space_group_name_H-M   'P 1'
#
loop_
_entity.id
_entity.type
_entity.pdbx_description
1 polymer ?
#
loop_
_entity_poly.entity_id
_entity_poly.type
_entity_poly.pdbx_seq_one_letter_code
_entity_poly.pdbx_strand_id
1 'polypeptide(L)'
;MGTGIVANAAVTLPRSFHGLRAAATVVWLGAALLLFLLAVGYLRQRALRVHAADPVMAQFFGAPPMALLTVGAGTLLLGRRLIGLEAALDVEWVLWSLGTALGLVTACTVPYLMVTRHRFAPEAAFGGWLMPVVPPMVSAAAGALLVPYTPAGQPRLALLLGCYAMLGLGLVTALLVLAMIYSRLVHHDAPTGAMVPTVWIGLGALGQSVTALGALAAVAPSALPAPYARGTAVFALLGGIVVWGFAMLWLALAIGLTARTIRAGLPFAPTWWSFIFPVGACVTATGALAARTGSELFIWTAVGLYALLVIAWVVVAGHSLRHAARHGRRRPVAGHARRRPAEPDLWLGVAAMLTGTVRSTTDGRPISEARVTLLDPAGDVVGITLTAEDGSYAFTDLEADHYTVVAAGYPAQAAPLTLEATGQDAFDLTLAHDEG
;
A
#
# COMPACT_ATOMS: atom_id res chain seq x y z
N MET A 1 5.77 1.55 -5.40
CA MET A 1 4.51 1.02 -5.98
C MET A 1 3.76 2.07 -6.81
N GLY A 2 3.08 3.05 -6.19
CA GLY A 2 2.23 4.02 -6.92
C GLY A 2 2.91 4.72 -8.10
N THR A 3 4.07 5.34 -7.88
CA THR A 3 4.85 5.97 -8.96
C THR A 3 5.24 4.99 -10.07
N GLY A 4 5.53 3.73 -9.73
CA GLY A 4 5.85 2.72 -10.72
C GLY A 4 4.67 2.36 -11.63
N ILE A 5 3.45 2.28 -11.09
CA ILE A 5 2.28 1.94 -11.91
C ILE A 5 1.91 3.07 -12.88
N VAL A 6 2.18 4.33 -12.53
CA VAL A 6 1.99 5.49 -13.43
C VAL A 6 2.84 5.32 -14.68
N ALA A 7 4.08 4.86 -14.51
CA ALA A 7 5.00 4.60 -15.62
C ALA A 7 4.60 3.35 -16.42
N ASN A 8 4.28 2.24 -15.75
CA ASN A 8 3.92 1.00 -16.42
C ASN A 8 2.62 1.15 -17.22
N ALA A 9 1.60 1.80 -16.64
CA ALA A 9 0.32 2.04 -17.30
C ALA A 9 0.47 2.90 -18.57
N ALA A 10 1.42 3.84 -18.58
CA ALA A 10 1.70 4.71 -19.72
C ALA A 10 2.08 3.94 -20.99
N VAL A 11 2.87 2.88 -20.85
CA VAL A 11 3.40 2.10 -21.97
C VAL A 11 2.53 0.91 -22.36
N THR A 12 1.53 0.59 -21.55
CA THR A 12 0.46 -0.37 -21.86
C THR A 12 -0.83 0.31 -22.35
N LEU A 13 -0.83 1.64 -22.49
CA LEU A 13 -2.01 2.41 -22.89
C LEU A 13 -2.37 2.13 -24.36
N PRO A 14 -3.66 1.92 -24.72
CA PRO A 14 -4.07 1.61 -26.09
C PRO A 14 -3.75 2.72 -27.11
N ARG A 15 -3.72 3.98 -26.65
CA ARG A 15 -3.32 5.14 -27.44
C ARG A 15 -2.13 5.81 -26.75
N SER A 16 -1.12 6.18 -27.53
CA SER A 16 0.06 6.89 -27.03
C SER A 16 0.33 8.13 -27.88
N PHE A 17 1.12 9.05 -27.35
CA PHE A 17 1.59 10.22 -28.07
C PHE A 17 3.12 10.34 -27.98
N HIS A 18 3.71 11.13 -28.86
CA HIS A 18 5.16 11.33 -28.88
C HIS A 18 5.64 11.91 -27.55
N GLY A 19 6.63 11.26 -26.92
CA GLY A 19 7.16 11.67 -25.61
C GLY A 19 6.57 10.98 -24.39
N LEU A 20 5.37 10.35 -24.48
CA LEU A 20 4.75 9.64 -23.34
C LEU A 20 5.67 8.57 -22.74
N ARG A 21 6.33 7.78 -23.60
CA ARG A 21 7.28 6.75 -23.15
C ARG A 21 8.50 7.36 -22.45
N ALA A 22 9.04 8.47 -22.94
CA ALA A 22 10.19 9.13 -22.31
C ALA A 22 9.81 9.68 -20.93
N ALA A 23 8.64 10.33 -20.80
CA ALA A 23 8.10 10.77 -19.52
C ALA A 23 7.89 9.58 -18.57
N ALA A 24 7.32 8.47 -19.05
CA ALA A 24 7.14 7.25 -18.26
C ALA A 24 8.48 6.67 -17.78
N THR A 25 9.53 6.69 -18.62
CA THR A 25 10.87 6.25 -18.22
C THR A 25 11.42 7.10 -17.07
N VAL A 26 11.24 8.44 -17.11
CA VAL A 26 11.66 9.33 -16.02
C VAL A 26 10.89 9.03 -14.72
N VAL A 27 9.57 8.84 -14.81
CA VAL A 27 8.73 8.48 -13.66
C VAL A 27 9.16 7.13 -13.07
N TRP A 28 9.46 6.14 -13.91
CA TRP A 28 9.97 4.84 -13.47
C TRP A 28 11.34 4.93 -12.81
N LEU A 29 12.28 5.72 -13.34
CA LEU A 29 13.59 5.96 -12.70
C LEU A 29 13.41 6.57 -11.30
N GLY A 30 12.47 7.53 -11.16
CA GLY A 30 12.09 8.07 -9.86
C GLY A 30 11.52 7.00 -8.92
N ALA A 31 10.69 6.09 -9.42
CA ALA A 31 10.16 4.96 -8.64
C ALA A 31 11.26 4.00 -8.19
N ALA A 32 12.24 3.69 -9.05
CA ALA A 32 13.37 2.83 -8.73
C ALA A 32 14.29 3.47 -7.67
N LEU A 33 14.57 4.77 -7.80
CA LEU A 33 15.32 5.53 -6.80
C LEU A 33 14.60 5.54 -5.45
N LEU A 34 13.29 5.82 -5.43
CA LEU A 34 12.50 5.80 -4.20
C LEU A 34 12.49 4.41 -3.55
N LEU A 35 12.35 3.35 -4.33
CA LEU A 35 12.42 1.97 -3.83
C LEU A 35 13.77 1.72 -3.15
N PHE A 36 14.88 2.09 -3.79
CA PHE A 36 16.22 1.93 -3.23
C PHE A 36 16.38 2.70 -1.91
N LEU A 37 16.03 4.00 -1.89
CA LEU A 37 16.17 4.85 -0.71
C LEU A 37 15.32 4.34 0.47
N LEU A 38 14.07 3.95 0.20
CA LEU A 38 13.16 3.46 1.24
C LEU A 38 13.59 2.07 1.75
N ALA A 39 14.06 1.18 0.87
CA ALA A 39 14.57 -0.12 1.29
C ALA A 39 15.79 0.02 2.21
N VAL A 40 16.75 0.87 1.84
CA VAL A 40 17.93 1.15 2.67
C VAL A 40 17.54 1.80 4.00
N GLY A 41 16.60 2.76 3.98
CA GLY A 41 16.11 3.41 5.19
C GLY A 41 15.41 2.45 6.14
N TYR A 42 14.55 1.58 5.60
CA TYR A 42 13.78 0.62 6.39
C TYR A 42 14.66 -0.47 7.00
N LEU A 43 15.63 -1.00 6.25
CA LEU A 43 16.58 -2.01 6.76
C LEU A 43 17.46 -1.52 7.91
N ARG A 44 17.56 -0.21 8.11
CA ARG A 44 18.32 0.39 9.23
C ARG A 44 17.49 0.54 10.51
N GLN A 45 16.17 0.43 10.44
CA GLN A 45 15.28 0.59 11.60
C GLN A 45 15.08 -0.73 12.34
N ARG A 46 15.05 -0.70 13.68
CA ARG A 46 14.72 -1.89 14.51
C ARG A 46 13.21 -2.12 14.70
N ALA A 47 12.37 -1.34 14.02
CA ALA A 47 10.92 -1.28 14.21
C ALA A 47 10.11 -2.45 13.58
N LEU A 48 10.74 -3.42 12.91
CA LEU A 48 10.02 -4.48 12.19
C LEU A 48 9.10 -5.29 13.11
N ARG A 49 9.59 -5.66 14.31
CA ARG A 49 8.82 -6.44 15.28
C ARG A 49 7.62 -5.67 15.83
N VAL A 50 7.78 -4.37 16.05
CA VAL A 50 6.71 -3.50 16.56
C VAL A 50 5.63 -3.29 15.50
N HIS A 51 6.02 -3.03 14.25
CA HIS A 51 5.06 -2.93 13.15
C HIS A 51 4.32 -4.23 12.86
N ALA A 52 4.96 -5.39 13.07
CA ALA A 52 4.33 -6.70 12.90
C ALA A 52 3.36 -7.07 14.03
N ALA A 53 3.52 -6.47 15.21
CA ALA A 53 2.60 -6.63 16.34
C ALA A 53 1.37 -5.71 16.24
N ASP A 54 1.43 -4.64 15.44
CA ASP A 54 0.32 -3.70 15.28
C ASP A 54 -0.71 -4.21 14.23
N PRO A 55 -2.01 -4.36 14.60
CA PRO A 55 -3.03 -4.97 13.74
C PRO A 55 -3.31 -4.21 12.44
N VAL A 56 -3.03 -2.91 12.39
CA VAL A 56 -3.30 -2.03 11.24
C VAL A 56 -2.07 -1.94 10.34
N MET A 57 -0.89 -1.71 10.92
CA MET A 57 0.39 -1.62 10.20
C MET A 57 0.82 -2.96 9.62
N ALA A 58 0.52 -4.07 10.29
CA ALA A 58 0.81 -5.39 9.76
C ALA A 58 0.19 -5.62 8.37
N GLN A 59 -0.98 -5.01 8.11
CA GLN A 59 -1.64 -5.10 6.80
C GLN A 59 -0.78 -4.49 5.68
N PHE A 60 -0.09 -3.39 5.97
CA PHE A 60 0.69 -2.66 4.97
C PHE A 60 2.03 -3.32 4.63
N PHE A 61 2.39 -4.45 5.25
CA PHE A 61 3.52 -5.28 4.80
C PHE A 61 3.34 -5.83 3.39
N GLY A 62 2.13 -5.80 2.82
CA GLY A 62 1.94 -6.05 1.39
C GLY A 62 2.48 -4.96 0.45
N ALA A 63 2.80 -3.75 0.94
CA ALA A 63 3.31 -2.67 0.09
C ALA A 63 4.74 -2.91 -0.46
N PRO A 64 5.73 -3.33 0.35
CA PRO A 64 7.06 -3.68 -0.15
C PRO A 64 7.08 -4.70 -1.32
N PRO A 65 6.42 -5.88 -1.25
CA PRO A 65 6.43 -6.81 -2.37
C PRO A 65 5.81 -6.22 -3.63
N MET A 66 4.69 -5.49 -3.52
CA MET A 66 4.10 -4.81 -4.68
C MET A 66 5.03 -3.74 -5.26
N ALA A 67 5.81 -3.03 -4.44
CA ALA A 67 6.78 -2.05 -4.92
C ALA A 67 7.91 -2.71 -5.73
N LEU A 68 8.46 -3.83 -5.24
CA LEU A 68 9.46 -4.63 -5.95
C LEU A 68 8.91 -5.09 -7.30
N LEU A 69 7.74 -5.72 -7.30
CA LEU A 69 7.08 -6.25 -8.50
C LEU A 69 6.77 -5.17 -9.53
N THR A 70 6.28 -4.01 -9.08
CA THR A 70 5.93 -2.90 -9.99
C THR A 70 7.17 -2.28 -10.64
N VAL A 71 8.24 -2.05 -9.85
CA VAL A 71 9.49 -1.49 -10.36
C VAL A 71 10.20 -2.49 -11.27
N GLY A 72 10.22 -3.76 -10.89
CA GLY A 72 10.75 -4.85 -11.70
C GLY A 72 10.09 -4.93 -13.07
N ALA A 73 8.75 -5.02 -13.12
CA ALA A 73 8.00 -5.02 -14.38
C ALA A 73 8.33 -3.79 -15.24
N GLY A 74 8.48 -2.62 -14.61
CA GLY A 74 8.92 -1.39 -15.28
C GLY A 74 10.33 -1.47 -15.85
N THR A 75 11.22 -2.27 -15.26
CA THR A 75 12.58 -2.50 -15.78
C THR A 75 12.52 -3.18 -17.15
N LEU A 76 11.66 -4.18 -17.34
CA LEU A 76 11.44 -4.79 -18.65
C LEU A 76 10.68 -3.87 -19.61
N LEU A 77 9.63 -3.20 -19.15
CA LEU A 77 8.77 -2.39 -20.01
C LEU A 77 9.44 -1.10 -20.50
N LEU A 78 10.26 -0.47 -19.66
CA LEU A 78 10.88 0.84 -19.88
C LEU A 78 12.40 0.78 -19.83
N GLY A 79 12.96 0.10 -18.83
CA GLY A 79 14.40 0.07 -18.54
C GLY A 79 15.24 -0.67 -19.58
N ARG A 80 14.69 -1.67 -20.29
CA ARG A 80 15.44 -2.47 -21.29
C ARG A 80 16.13 -1.66 -22.40
N ARG A 81 15.65 -0.44 -22.70
CA ARG A 81 16.28 0.46 -23.68
C ARG A 81 17.47 1.23 -23.12
N LEU A 82 17.58 1.33 -21.79
CA LEU A 82 18.64 2.05 -21.08
C LEU A 82 19.79 1.11 -20.68
N ILE A 83 19.44 -0.05 -20.14
CA ILE A 83 20.42 -0.99 -19.55
C ILE A 83 20.61 -2.28 -20.37
N GLY A 84 19.88 -2.43 -21.47
CA GLY A 84 19.87 -3.65 -22.28
C GLY A 84 18.86 -4.68 -21.77
N LEU A 85 18.59 -5.69 -22.61
CA LEU A 85 17.59 -6.73 -22.30
C LEU A 85 18.05 -7.67 -21.19
N GLU A 86 19.31 -8.13 -21.24
CA GLU A 86 19.86 -9.08 -20.25
C GLU A 86 19.84 -8.50 -18.84
N ALA A 87 20.41 -7.31 -18.65
CA ALA A 87 20.38 -6.65 -17.34
C ALA A 87 18.95 -6.33 -16.86
N ALA A 88 18.03 -6.00 -17.78
CA ALA A 88 16.63 -5.79 -17.41
C ALA A 88 15.93 -7.08 -16.99
N LEU A 89 16.27 -8.22 -17.61
CA LEU A 89 15.79 -9.54 -17.21
C LEU A 89 16.35 -9.96 -15.86
N ASP A 90 17.64 -9.75 -15.61
CA ASP A 90 18.26 -10.09 -14.32
C ASP A 90 17.62 -9.31 -13.17
N VAL A 91 17.45 -8.00 -13.35
CA VAL A 91 16.79 -7.13 -12.37
C VAL A 91 15.33 -7.57 -12.16
N GLU A 92 14.59 -7.86 -13.22
CA GLU A 92 13.21 -8.33 -13.07
C GLU A 92 13.15 -9.69 -12.39
N TRP A 93 14.00 -10.66 -12.73
CA TRP A 93 14.01 -11.96 -12.05
C TRP A 93 14.28 -11.83 -10.55
N VAL A 94 15.21 -10.96 -10.16
CA VAL A 94 15.52 -10.70 -8.75
C VAL A 94 14.34 -10.03 -8.04
N LEU A 95 13.83 -8.93 -8.59
CA LEU A 95 12.73 -8.18 -7.97
C LEU A 95 11.42 -8.97 -7.97
N TRP A 96 11.16 -9.74 -9.02
CA TRP A 96 10.00 -10.60 -9.12
C TRP A 96 10.06 -11.76 -8.13
N SER A 97 11.20 -12.44 -8.02
CA SER A 97 11.36 -13.56 -7.08
C SER A 97 11.25 -13.09 -5.63
N LEU A 98 11.95 -12.00 -5.28
CA LEU A 98 11.89 -11.43 -3.93
C LEU A 98 10.49 -10.89 -3.61
N GLY A 99 9.88 -10.13 -4.54
CA GLY A 99 8.54 -9.59 -4.38
C GLY A 99 7.47 -10.68 -4.27
N THR A 100 7.60 -11.76 -5.04
CA THR A 100 6.68 -12.90 -4.97
C THR A 100 6.83 -13.68 -3.67
N ALA A 101 8.06 -13.98 -3.24
CA ALA A 101 8.29 -14.66 -1.97
C ALA A 101 7.74 -13.85 -0.78
N LEU A 102 8.08 -12.55 -0.71
CA LEU A 102 7.54 -11.66 0.32
C LEU A 102 6.02 -11.53 0.24
N GLY A 103 5.46 -11.42 -0.98
CA GLY A 103 4.02 -11.32 -1.20
C GLY A 103 3.23 -12.54 -0.73
N LEU A 104 3.76 -13.75 -0.99
CA LEU A 104 3.18 -14.99 -0.50
C LEU A 104 3.30 -15.11 1.02
N VAL A 105 4.45 -14.71 1.59
CA VAL A 105 4.62 -14.66 3.05
C VAL A 105 3.59 -13.73 3.67
N THR A 106 3.39 -12.51 3.14
CA THR A 106 2.40 -11.58 3.70
C THR A 106 0.97 -12.06 3.53
N ALA A 107 0.64 -12.67 2.39
CA ALA A 107 -0.69 -13.21 2.12
C ALA A 107 -1.08 -14.37 3.05
N CYS A 108 -0.10 -15.09 3.59
CA CYS A 108 -0.32 -16.16 4.55
C CYS A 108 -0.22 -15.66 6.00
N THR A 109 0.86 -14.95 6.34
CA THR A 109 1.18 -14.57 7.71
C THR A 109 0.23 -13.52 8.27
N VAL A 110 -0.16 -12.50 7.50
CA VAL A 110 -1.03 -11.44 8.03
C VAL A 110 -2.42 -11.97 8.39
N PRO A 111 -3.13 -12.72 7.51
CA PRO A 111 -4.39 -13.35 7.90
C PRO A 111 -4.23 -14.33 9.07
N TYR A 112 -3.14 -15.10 9.12
CA TYR A 112 -2.86 -15.98 10.26
C TYR A 112 -2.73 -15.19 11.58
N LEU A 113 -2.02 -14.06 11.58
CA LEU A 113 -1.90 -13.19 12.75
C LEU A 113 -3.22 -12.52 13.11
N MET A 114 -4.04 -12.15 12.11
CA MET A 114 -5.39 -11.63 12.34
C MET A 114 -6.26 -12.63 13.09
N VAL A 115 -6.16 -13.91 12.76
CA VAL A 115 -6.95 -14.99 13.40
C VAL A 115 -6.40 -15.37 14.77
N THR A 116 -5.08 -15.38 14.95
CA THR A 116 -4.45 -15.97 16.14
C THR A 116 -4.09 -14.97 17.23
N ARG A 117 -3.79 -13.71 16.87
CA ARG A 117 -3.24 -12.71 17.82
C ARG A 117 -4.12 -11.49 18.01
N HIS A 118 -5.04 -11.22 17.09
CA HIS A 118 -5.83 -9.99 17.11
C HIS A 118 -7.31 -10.30 17.26
N ARG A 119 -8.01 -9.45 18.00
CA ARG A 119 -9.48 -9.48 18.09
C ARG A 119 -10.00 -8.22 17.42
N PHE A 120 -10.84 -8.39 16.40
CA PHE A 120 -11.42 -7.29 15.64
C PHE A 120 -12.89 -7.13 16.01
N ALA A 121 -13.33 -5.88 16.19
CA ALA A 121 -14.74 -5.56 16.30
C ALA A 121 -15.47 -5.83 14.96
N PRO A 122 -16.79 -6.07 14.96
CA PRO A 122 -17.58 -6.30 13.74
C PRO A 122 -17.41 -5.20 12.66
N GLU A 123 -17.20 -3.96 13.08
CA GLU A 123 -17.04 -2.76 12.26
C GLU A 123 -15.58 -2.47 11.83
N ALA A 124 -14.62 -3.27 12.28
CA ALA A 124 -13.19 -3.02 12.09
C ALA A 124 -12.68 -3.27 10.66
N ALA A 125 -13.51 -3.87 9.79
CA ALA A 125 -13.12 -4.13 8.41
C ALA A 125 -12.81 -2.81 7.68
N PHE A 126 -11.63 -2.71 7.08
CA PHE A 126 -11.21 -1.53 6.33
C PHE A 126 -10.36 -1.92 5.11
N GLY A 127 -10.18 -0.98 4.18
CA GLY A 127 -9.52 -1.24 2.90
C GLY A 127 -8.08 -1.76 3.01
N GLY A 128 -7.39 -1.50 4.12
CA GLY A 128 -6.03 -2.00 4.34
C GLY A 128 -5.94 -3.51 4.41
N TRP A 129 -7.00 -4.23 4.78
CA TRP A 129 -7.01 -5.70 4.82
C TRP A 129 -6.78 -6.37 3.46
N LEU A 130 -6.89 -5.60 2.37
CA LEU A 130 -6.56 -6.08 1.01
C LEU A 130 -5.06 -6.03 0.72
N MET A 131 -4.29 -5.17 1.41
CA MET A 131 -2.87 -4.98 1.16
C MET A 131 -2.04 -6.27 1.20
N PRO A 132 -2.20 -7.20 2.16
CA PRO A 132 -1.39 -8.41 2.21
C PRO A 132 -1.77 -9.45 1.15
N VAL A 133 -2.99 -9.39 0.60
CA VAL A 133 -3.52 -10.43 -0.32
C VAL A 133 -3.48 -10.06 -1.80
N VAL A 134 -3.27 -8.79 -2.13
CA VAL A 134 -3.06 -8.32 -3.51
C VAL A 134 -1.69 -8.70 -4.13
N PRO A 135 -0.55 -8.76 -3.40
CA PRO A 135 0.76 -9.01 -3.99
C PRO A 135 0.84 -10.26 -4.88
N PRO A 136 0.25 -11.43 -4.54
CA PRO A 136 0.22 -12.59 -5.44
C PRO A 136 -0.38 -12.28 -6.83
N MET A 137 -1.39 -11.42 -6.93
CA MET A 137 -1.97 -11.03 -8.23
C MET A 137 -1.05 -10.10 -9.02
N VAL A 138 -0.27 -9.27 -8.32
CA VAL A 138 0.77 -8.45 -8.94
C VAL A 138 1.89 -9.35 -9.46
N SER A 139 2.28 -10.38 -8.71
CA SER A 139 3.22 -11.42 -9.15
C SER A 139 2.74 -12.14 -10.40
N ALA A 140 1.44 -12.44 -10.49
CA ALA A 140 0.86 -13.08 -11.67
C ALA A 140 0.98 -12.22 -12.93
N ALA A 141 0.70 -10.91 -12.83
CA ALA A 141 0.81 -10.00 -13.98
C ALA A 141 2.27 -9.71 -14.38
N ALA A 142 3.14 -9.46 -13.40
CA ALA A 142 4.56 -9.23 -13.66
C ALA A 142 5.25 -10.51 -14.18
N GLY A 143 4.91 -11.67 -13.62
CA GLY A 143 5.45 -12.97 -14.01
C GLY A 143 5.10 -13.34 -15.45
N ALA A 144 3.95 -12.89 -15.97
CA ALA A 144 3.61 -13.04 -17.38
C ALA A 144 4.66 -12.40 -18.32
N LEU A 145 5.36 -11.34 -17.89
CA LEU A 145 6.44 -10.72 -18.67
C LEU A 145 7.70 -11.60 -18.77
N LEU A 146 7.91 -12.50 -17.80
CA LEU A 146 9.05 -13.42 -17.73
C LEU A 146 8.82 -14.72 -18.51
N VAL A 147 7.56 -15.12 -18.74
CA VAL A 147 7.19 -16.37 -19.43
C VAL A 147 7.89 -16.52 -20.81
N PRO A 148 7.93 -15.51 -21.69
CA PRO A 148 8.57 -15.65 -23.00
C PRO A 148 10.08 -15.91 -22.92
N TYR A 149 10.74 -15.46 -21.86
CA TYR A 149 12.19 -15.59 -21.63
C TYR A 149 12.56 -16.83 -20.82
N THR A 150 11.57 -17.57 -20.33
CA THR A 150 11.80 -18.81 -19.59
C THR A 150 12.04 -19.97 -20.57
N PRO A 151 13.01 -20.88 -20.30
CA PRO A 151 13.28 -22.03 -21.16
C PRO A 151 12.02 -22.83 -21.47
N ALA A 152 11.87 -23.24 -22.73
CA ALA A 152 10.72 -24.01 -23.19
C ALA A 152 10.60 -25.35 -22.45
N GLY A 153 9.37 -25.85 -22.33
CA GLY A 153 9.06 -27.09 -21.60
C GLY A 153 8.55 -26.83 -20.18
N GLN A 154 8.97 -27.68 -19.24
CA GLN A 154 8.46 -27.69 -17.86
C GLN A 154 8.69 -26.37 -17.10
N PRO A 155 9.85 -25.68 -17.20
CA PRO A 155 10.06 -24.43 -16.46
C PRO A 155 9.06 -23.33 -16.85
N ARG A 156 8.84 -23.13 -18.16
CA ARG A 156 7.88 -22.14 -18.67
C ARG A 156 6.45 -22.49 -18.30
N LEU A 157 6.09 -23.77 -18.40
CA LEU A 157 4.78 -24.25 -17.98
C LEU A 157 4.55 -24.02 -16.49
N ALA A 158 5.52 -24.37 -15.64
CA ALA A 158 5.45 -24.19 -14.20
C ALA A 158 5.30 -22.72 -13.81
N LEU A 159 6.05 -21.81 -14.44
CA LEU A 159 5.91 -20.38 -14.21
C LEU A 159 4.52 -19.88 -14.58
N LEU A 160 4.00 -20.27 -15.75
CA LEU A 160 2.67 -19.85 -16.20
C LEU A 160 1.58 -20.35 -15.24
N LEU A 161 1.61 -21.64 -14.89
CA LEU A 161 0.63 -22.23 -13.97
C LEU A 161 0.74 -21.66 -12.56
N GLY A 162 1.97 -21.39 -12.09
CA GLY A 162 2.21 -20.70 -10.82
C GLY A 162 1.62 -19.30 -10.81
N CYS A 163 1.72 -18.55 -11.91
CA CYS A 163 1.08 -17.24 -12.03
C CYS A 163 -0.46 -17.34 -11.99
N TYR A 164 -1.06 -18.35 -12.64
CA TYR A 164 -2.50 -18.60 -12.51
C TYR A 164 -2.91 -18.97 -11.07
N ALA A 165 -2.10 -19.76 -10.36
CA ALA A 165 -2.36 -20.11 -8.98
C ALA A 165 -2.31 -18.88 -8.06
N MET A 166 -1.33 -17.99 -8.24
CA MET A 166 -1.21 -16.74 -7.48
C MET A 166 -2.34 -15.75 -7.80
N LEU A 167 -2.77 -15.69 -9.06
CA LEU A 167 -3.97 -14.95 -9.45
C LEU A 167 -5.22 -15.48 -8.72
N GLY A 168 -5.43 -16.80 -8.70
CA GLY A 168 -6.54 -17.43 -8.00
C GLY A 168 -6.52 -17.16 -6.50
N LEU A 169 -5.36 -17.36 -5.86
CA LEU A 169 -5.13 -17.09 -4.45
C LEU A 169 -5.54 -15.66 -4.07
N GLY A 170 -4.96 -14.66 -4.76
CA GLY A 170 -5.22 -13.27 -4.43
C GLY A 170 -6.63 -12.82 -4.80
N LEU A 171 -7.21 -13.30 -5.92
CA LEU A 171 -8.56 -12.90 -6.32
C LEU A 171 -9.61 -13.43 -5.34
N VAL A 172 -9.53 -14.70 -4.95
CA VAL A 172 -10.51 -15.30 -4.02
C VAL A 172 -10.42 -14.62 -2.66
N THR A 173 -9.21 -14.44 -2.13
CA THR A 173 -9.01 -13.77 -0.84
C THR A 173 -9.43 -12.30 -0.87
N ALA A 174 -9.14 -11.57 -1.95
CA ALA A 174 -9.61 -10.19 -2.13
C ALA A 174 -11.14 -10.10 -2.17
N LEU A 175 -11.83 -11.03 -2.82
CA LEU A 175 -13.30 -11.06 -2.85
C LEU A 175 -13.90 -11.32 -1.46
N LEU A 176 -13.30 -12.19 -0.66
CA LEU A 176 -13.72 -12.40 0.74
C LEU A 176 -13.59 -11.12 1.56
N VAL A 177 -12.44 -10.44 1.47
CA VAL A 177 -12.20 -9.18 2.18
C VAL A 177 -13.12 -8.07 1.67
N LEU A 178 -13.35 -7.98 0.35
CA LEU A 178 -14.28 -7.03 -0.24
C LEU A 178 -15.72 -7.24 0.25
N ALA A 179 -16.15 -8.49 0.42
CA ALA A 179 -17.47 -8.79 0.99
C ALA A 179 -17.58 -8.28 2.44
N MET A 180 -16.53 -8.43 3.25
CA MET A 180 -16.48 -7.89 4.61
C MET A 180 -16.50 -6.36 4.62
N ILE A 181 -15.70 -5.72 3.77
CA ILE A 181 -15.68 -4.26 3.64
C ILE A 181 -17.05 -3.75 3.18
N TYR A 182 -17.66 -4.39 2.17
CA TYR A 182 -18.97 -4.01 1.67
C TYR A 182 -20.04 -4.15 2.76
N SER A 183 -20.05 -5.27 3.50
CA SER A 183 -20.93 -5.46 4.65
C SER A 183 -20.75 -4.32 5.68
N ARG A 184 -19.50 -3.97 6.00
CA ARG A 184 -19.19 -2.89 6.92
C ARG A 184 -19.60 -1.51 6.42
N LEU A 185 -19.56 -1.26 5.12
CA LEU A 185 -20.04 -0.01 4.51
C LEU A 185 -21.57 0.12 4.50
N VAL A 186 -22.28 -1.01 4.53
CA VAL A 186 -23.75 -1.04 4.53
C VAL A 186 -24.33 -0.96 5.95
N HIS A 187 -23.71 -1.66 6.91
CA HIS A 187 -24.25 -1.81 8.26
C HIS A 187 -23.71 -0.80 9.28
N HIS A 188 -22.58 -0.14 8.99
CA HIS A 188 -21.93 0.81 9.91
C HIS A 188 -21.67 2.15 9.22
N ASP A 189 -21.30 3.15 10.02
CA ASP A 189 -21.08 4.52 9.53
C ASP A 189 -20.04 4.58 8.42
N ALA A 190 -20.31 5.39 7.39
CA ALA A 190 -19.39 5.58 6.28
C ALA A 190 -17.98 5.99 6.80
N PRO A 191 -16.89 5.46 6.21
CA PRO A 191 -15.55 5.79 6.65
C PRO A 191 -15.29 7.29 6.51
N THR A 192 -14.55 7.85 7.47
CA THR A 192 -14.20 9.27 7.53
C THR A 192 -12.69 9.47 7.52
N GLY A 193 -12.25 10.70 7.30
CA GLY A 193 -10.85 11.11 7.41
C GLY A 193 -9.86 10.23 6.62
N ALA A 194 -8.79 9.82 7.29
CA ALA A 194 -7.64 9.14 6.68
C ALA A 194 -7.93 7.71 6.18
N MET A 195 -9.08 7.12 6.51
CA MET A 195 -9.46 5.76 6.09
C MET A 195 -10.06 5.71 4.69
N VAL A 196 -10.70 6.79 4.23
CA VAL A 196 -11.41 6.82 2.93
C VAL A 196 -10.51 6.46 1.74
N PRO A 197 -9.27 6.95 1.64
CA PRO A 197 -8.37 6.53 0.57
C PRO A 197 -8.16 5.01 0.49
N THR A 198 -8.26 4.29 1.61
CA THR A 198 -8.03 2.83 1.63
C THR A 198 -9.14 2.05 0.92
N VAL A 199 -10.35 2.61 0.77
CA VAL A 199 -11.45 1.99 0.00
C VAL A 199 -11.04 1.76 -1.46
N TRP A 200 -10.16 2.60 -2.00
CA TRP A 200 -9.64 2.45 -3.36
C TRP A 200 -8.79 1.20 -3.54
N ILE A 201 -8.20 0.62 -2.49
CA ILE A 201 -7.39 -0.60 -2.59
C ILE A 201 -8.22 -1.75 -3.20
N GLY A 202 -9.54 -1.77 -2.94
CA GLY A 202 -10.49 -2.70 -3.57
C GLY A 202 -10.52 -2.62 -5.09
N LEU A 203 -10.54 -1.39 -5.63
CA LEU A 203 -10.45 -1.17 -7.07
C LEU A 203 -9.13 -1.73 -7.63
N GLY A 204 -8.04 -1.61 -6.87
CA GLY A 204 -6.72 -2.10 -7.27
C GLY A 204 -6.68 -3.61 -7.37
N ALA A 205 -7.24 -4.32 -6.40
CA ALA A 205 -7.36 -5.78 -6.45
C ALA A 205 -8.16 -6.22 -7.70
N LEU A 206 -9.33 -5.60 -7.95
CA LEU A 206 -10.18 -5.94 -9.09
C LEU A 206 -9.55 -5.60 -10.44
N GLY A 207 -8.87 -4.45 -10.56
CA GLY A 207 -8.12 -4.10 -11.78
C GLY A 207 -6.92 -5.02 -12.01
N GLN A 208 -6.22 -5.39 -10.93
CA GLN A 208 -5.04 -6.22 -11.02
C GLN A 208 -5.36 -7.65 -11.49
N SER A 209 -6.52 -8.23 -11.12
CA SER A 209 -6.93 -9.55 -11.64
C SER A 209 -7.20 -9.51 -13.14
N VAL A 210 -7.91 -8.50 -13.62
CA VAL A 210 -8.19 -8.33 -15.06
C VAL A 210 -6.89 -8.12 -15.84
N THR A 211 -5.96 -7.32 -15.29
CA THR A 211 -4.62 -7.13 -15.87
C THR A 211 -3.86 -8.44 -15.95
N ALA A 212 -3.81 -9.22 -14.87
CA ALA A 212 -3.13 -10.51 -14.83
C ALA A 212 -3.74 -11.54 -15.80
N LEU A 213 -5.08 -11.64 -15.84
CA LEU A 213 -5.80 -12.48 -16.80
C LEU A 213 -5.40 -12.13 -18.24
N GLY A 214 -5.42 -10.84 -18.56
CA GLY A 214 -5.06 -10.34 -19.88
C GLY A 214 -3.61 -10.65 -20.25
N ALA A 215 -2.68 -10.42 -19.32
CA ALA A 215 -1.25 -10.65 -19.53
C ALA A 215 -0.93 -12.15 -19.69
N LEU A 216 -1.45 -13.00 -18.81
CA LEU A 216 -1.22 -14.46 -18.85
C LEU A 216 -1.78 -15.08 -20.13
N ALA A 217 -2.99 -14.69 -20.52
CA ALA A 217 -3.58 -15.19 -21.76
C ALA A 217 -2.88 -14.69 -23.03
N ALA A 218 -2.06 -13.63 -22.97
CA ALA A 218 -1.25 -13.19 -24.10
C ALA A 218 -0.02 -14.08 -24.32
N VAL A 219 0.52 -14.64 -23.24
CA VAL A 219 1.72 -15.51 -23.27
C VAL A 219 1.40 -16.99 -23.21
N ALA A 220 0.16 -17.37 -22.86
CA ALA A 220 -0.29 -18.75 -22.77
C ALA A 220 0.03 -19.64 -23.99
N PRO A 221 -0.06 -19.18 -25.25
CA PRO A 221 0.30 -20.00 -26.42
C PRO A 221 1.76 -20.48 -26.44
N SER A 222 2.65 -19.81 -25.70
CA SER A 222 4.06 -20.19 -25.61
C SER A 222 4.34 -21.37 -24.68
N ALA A 223 3.36 -21.78 -23.87
CA ALA A 223 3.50 -22.82 -22.85
C ALA A 223 2.36 -23.85 -22.82
N LEU A 224 1.16 -23.49 -23.30
CA LEU A 224 0.01 -24.37 -23.34
C LEU A 224 -0.32 -24.79 -24.79
N PRO A 225 -0.61 -26.08 -25.04
CA PRO A 225 -1.12 -26.50 -26.33
C PRO A 225 -2.57 -26.03 -26.54
N ALA A 226 -3.02 -26.05 -27.79
CA ALA A 226 -4.45 -26.00 -28.07
C ALA A 226 -5.14 -27.27 -27.51
N PRO A 227 -6.37 -27.18 -26.96
CA PRO A 227 -7.27 -26.02 -26.94
C PRO A 227 -7.06 -25.05 -25.75
N TYR A 228 -6.23 -25.42 -24.76
CA TYR A 228 -6.11 -24.67 -23.50
C TYR A 228 -5.64 -23.23 -23.71
N ALA A 229 -4.67 -22.98 -24.58
CA ALA A 229 -4.24 -21.61 -24.91
C ALA A 229 -5.39 -20.74 -25.43
N ARG A 230 -6.26 -21.27 -26.30
CA ARG A 230 -7.47 -20.55 -26.76
C ARG A 230 -8.46 -20.33 -25.62
N GLY A 231 -8.64 -21.33 -24.76
CA GLY A 231 -9.47 -21.23 -23.55
C GLY A 231 -9.04 -20.07 -22.65
N THR A 232 -7.73 -19.87 -22.43
CA THR A 232 -7.23 -18.74 -21.63
C THR A 232 -7.60 -17.38 -22.23
N ALA A 233 -7.56 -17.24 -23.56
CA ALA A 233 -7.93 -15.99 -24.23
C ALA A 233 -9.42 -15.66 -24.08
N VAL A 234 -10.28 -16.67 -24.20
CA VAL A 234 -11.74 -16.52 -23.98
C VAL A 234 -12.02 -16.18 -22.52
N PHE A 235 -11.40 -16.90 -21.59
CA PHE A 235 -11.58 -16.65 -20.16
C PHE A 235 -11.09 -15.26 -19.74
N ALA A 236 -9.95 -14.81 -20.25
CA ALA A 236 -9.42 -13.48 -19.97
C ALA A 236 -10.35 -12.36 -20.48
N LEU A 237 -11.05 -12.58 -21.59
CA LEU A 237 -12.05 -11.62 -22.09
C LEU A 237 -13.32 -11.65 -21.25
N LEU A 238 -14.00 -12.80 -21.15
CA LEU A 238 -15.31 -12.90 -20.50
C LEU A 238 -15.20 -12.71 -18.99
N GLY A 239 -14.27 -13.41 -18.35
CA GLY A 239 -13.97 -13.24 -16.92
C GLY A 239 -13.45 -11.83 -16.62
N GLY A 240 -12.62 -11.28 -17.51
CA GLY A 240 -12.15 -9.90 -17.40
C GLY A 240 -13.27 -8.86 -17.41
N ILE A 241 -14.24 -8.99 -18.32
CA ILE A 241 -15.41 -8.09 -18.39
C ILE A 241 -16.26 -8.18 -17.13
N VAL A 242 -16.52 -9.38 -16.62
CA VAL A 242 -17.32 -9.58 -15.40
C VAL A 242 -16.68 -8.87 -14.21
N VAL A 243 -15.38 -9.10 -13.99
CA VAL A 243 -14.65 -8.45 -12.88
C VAL A 243 -14.51 -6.95 -13.09
N TRP A 244 -14.28 -6.50 -14.34
CA TRP A 244 -14.20 -5.08 -14.68
C TRP A 244 -15.52 -4.34 -14.42
N GLY A 245 -16.67 -4.96 -14.73
CA GLY A 245 -17.98 -4.39 -14.43
C GLY A 245 -18.16 -4.13 -12.92
N PHE A 246 -17.78 -5.10 -12.09
CA PHE A 246 -17.77 -4.90 -10.63
C PHE A 246 -16.75 -3.85 -10.19
N ALA A 247 -15.58 -3.78 -10.84
CA ALA A 247 -14.59 -2.73 -10.59
C ALA A 247 -15.13 -1.32 -10.87
N MET A 248 -15.96 -1.15 -11.91
CA MET A 248 -16.60 0.14 -12.21
C MET A 248 -17.62 0.55 -11.15
N LEU A 249 -18.41 -0.40 -10.65
CA LEU A 249 -19.29 -0.16 -9.50
C LEU A 249 -18.49 0.29 -8.27
N TRP A 250 -17.41 -0.43 -7.95
CA TRP A 250 -16.54 -0.10 -6.82
C TRP A 250 -15.87 1.27 -6.99
N LEU A 251 -15.44 1.61 -8.21
CA LEU A 251 -14.90 2.94 -8.55
C LEU A 251 -15.94 4.04 -8.27
N ALA A 252 -17.18 3.85 -8.69
CA ALA A 252 -18.25 4.83 -8.44
C ALA A 252 -18.48 5.04 -6.92
N LEU A 253 -18.50 3.95 -6.15
CA LEU A 253 -18.60 4.00 -4.69
C LEU A 253 -17.42 4.76 -4.06
N ALA A 254 -16.20 4.40 -4.45
CA ALA A 254 -14.97 5.02 -3.94
C ALA A 254 -14.92 6.52 -4.27
N ILE A 255 -15.31 6.92 -5.49
CA ILE A 255 -15.45 8.33 -5.89
C ILE A 255 -16.49 9.04 -5.01
N GLY A 256 -17.66 8.44 -4.80
CA GLY A 256 -18.74 9.03 -3.99
C GLY A 256 -18.30 9.31 -2.54
N LEU A 257 -17.67 8.32 -1.90
CA LEU A 257 -17.14 8.45 -0.53
C LEU A 257 -16.01 9.48 -0.44
N THR A 258 -15.12 9.52 -1.43
CA THR A 258 -14.03 10.49 -1.50
C THR A 258 -14.57 11.91 -1.73
N ALA A 259 -15.54 12.09 -2.62
CA ALA A 259 -16.16 13.38 -2.87
C ALA A 259 -16.92 13.90 -1.65
N ARG A 260 -17.64 13.04 -0.92
CA ARG A 260 -18.31 13.39 0.34
C ARG A 260 -17.31 13.90 1.37
N THR A 261 -16.16 13.25 1.51
CA THR A 261 -15.15 13.60 2.53
C THR A 261 -14.27 14.78 2.12
N ILE A 262 -13.96 14.96 0.84
CA ILE A 262 -13.31 16.19 0.34
C ILE A 262 -14.18 17.41 0.66
N ARG A 263 -15.50 17.34 0.44
CA ARG A 263 -16.43 18.43 0.81
C ARG A 263 -16.47 18.72 2.32
N ALA A 264 -16.07 17.76 3.14
CA ALA A 264 -15.99 17.90 4.59
C ALA A 264 -14.60 18.33 5.09
N GLY A 265 -13.66 18.66 4.18
CA GLY A 265 -12.32 19.10 4.55
C GLY A 265 -11.32 17.97 4.80
N LEU A 266 -11.25 16.98 3.90
CA LEU A 266 -10.31 15.86 3.99
C LEU A 266 -8.84 16.35 4.14
N PRO A 267 -8.18 16.15 5.29
CA PRO A 267 -6.79 16.54 5.45
C PRO A 267 -5.87 15.63 4.64
N PHE A 268 -4.73 16.17 4.23
CA PHE A 268 -3.69 15.37 3.60
C PHE A 268 -3.15 14.33 4.60
N ALA A 269 -3.12 13.07 4.18
CA ALA A 269 -2.54 11.98 4.93
C ALA A 269 -1.72 11.06 3.99
N PRO A 270 -0.70 10.35 4.49
CA PRO A 270 0.06 9.39 3.69
C PRO A 270 -0.82 8.33 2.99
N THR A 271 -1.99 8.04 3.54
CA THR A 271 -2.97 7.11 2.97
C THR A 271 -3.50 7.54 1.60
N TRP A 272 -3.35 8.81 1.19
CA TRP A 272 -3.69 9.28 -0.16
C TRP A 272 -2.93 8.54 -1.27
N TRP A 273 -1.77 7.94 -0.97
CA TRP A 273 -1.08 7.06 -1.93
C TRP A 273 -1.91 5.82 -2.34
N SER A 274 -2.94 5.46 -1.56
CA SER A 274 -3.90 4.41 -1.89
C SER A 274 -4.78 4.73 -3.10
N PHE A 275 -4.83 5.99 -3.58
CA PHE A 275 -5.52 6.31 -4.84
C PHE A 275 -4.74 5.84 -6.07
N ILE A 276 -3.41 5.88 -6.01
CA ILE A 276 -2.56 5.85 -7.22
C ILE A 276 -2.49 4.44 -7.81
N PHE A 277 -2.09 3.45 -7.02
CA PHE A 277 -1.94 2.09 -7.52
C PHE A 277 -3.26 1.51 -8.06
N PRO A 278 -4.39 1.64 -7.34
CA PRO A 278 -5.68 1.16 -7.83
C PRO A 278 -6.16 1.76 -9.15
N VAL A 279 -6.05 3.07 -9.32
CA VAL A 279 -6.42 3.70 -10.60
C VAL A 279 -5.48 3.20 -11.70
N GLY A 280 -4.19 3.04 -11.42
CA GLY A 280 -3.22 2.44 -12.34
C GLY A 280 -3.58 1.01 -12.77
N ALA A 281 -3.95 0.15 -11.82
CA ALA A 281 -4.42 -1.21 -12.11
C ALA A 281 -5.71 -1.21 -12.94
N CYS A 282 -6.59 -0.22 -12.73
CA CYS A 282 -7.79 -0.03 -13.52
C CYS A 282 -7.48 0.40 -14.97
N VAL A 283 -6.46 1.25 -15.17
CA VAL A 283 -5.95 1.62 -16.51
C VAL A 283 -5.43 0.39 -17.23
N THR A 284 -4.57 -0.40 -16.59
CA THR A 284 -3.97 -1.60 -17.22
C THR A 284 -5.02 -2.67 -17.49
N ALA A 285 -6.01 -2.84 -16.62
CA ALA A 285 -7.15 -3.73 -16.81
C ALA A 285 -7.95 -3.36 -18.06
N THR A 286 -8.34 -2.08 -18.14
CA THR A 286 -9.14 -1.55 -19.23
C THR A 286 -8.34 -1.60 -20.55
N GLY A 287 -7.04 -1.31 -20.49
CA GLY A 287 -6.13 -1.46 -21.62
C GLY A 287 -6.00 -2.91 -22.12
N ALA A 288 -5.96 -3.89 -21.21
CA ALA A 288 -5.94 -5.30 -21.58
C ALA A 288 -7.24 -5.75 -22.28
N LEU A 289 -8.40 -5.25 -21.83
CA LEU A 289 -9.68 -5.49 -22.50
C LEU A 289 -9.75 -4.79 -23.86
N ALA A 290 -9.25 -3.56 -23.97
CA ALA A 290 -9.16 -2.83 -25.22
C ALA A 290 -8.30 -3.57 -26.26
N ALA A 291 -7.13 -4.07 -25.85
CA ALA A 291 -6.23 -4.82 -26.73
C ALA A 291 -6.83 -6.12 -27.27
N ARG A 292 -7.78 -6.73 -26.53
CA ARG A 292 -8.45 -7.98 -26.94
C ARG A 292 -9.69 -7.76 -27.79
N THR A 293 -10.38 -6.64 -27.61
CA THR A 293 -11.68 -6.37 -28.25
C THR A 293 -11.59 -5.38 -29.40
N GLY A 294 -10.59 -4.51 -29.42
CA GLY A 294 -10.55 -3.34 -30.30
C GLY A 294 -11.65 -2.30 -30.00
N SER A 295 -12.36 -2.43 -28.87
CA SER A 295 -13.51 -1.58 -28.56
C SER A 295 -13.09 -0.16 -28.19
N GLU A 296 -13.64 0.83 -28.90
CA GLU A 296 -13.43 2.26 -28.61
C GLU A 296 -13.88 2.63 -27.18
N LEU A 297 -14.89 1.95 -26.63
CA LEU A 297 -15.31 2.13 -25.24
C LEU A 297 -14.15 1.88 -24.26
N PHE A 298 -13.47 0.74 -24.37
CA PHE A 298 -12.36 0.41 -23.47
C PHE A 298 -11.14 1.28 -23.77
N ILE A 299 -10.89 1.62 -25.04
CA ILE A 299 -9.79 2.50 -25.44
C ILE A 299 -9.90 3.87 -24.75
N TRP A 300 -11.03 4.56 -24.91
CA TRP A 300 -11.21 5.90 -24.34
C TRP A 300 -11.36 5.88 -22.83
N THR A 301 -11.96 4.83 -22.27
CA THR A 301 -12.02 4.66 -20.81
C THR A 301 -10.63 4.51 -20.21
N ALA A 302 -9.74 3.72 -20.83
CA ALA A 302 -8.36 3.58 -20.37
C ALA A 302 -7.60 4.93 -20.42
N VAL A 303 -7.80 5.72 -21.47
CA VAL A 303 -7.20 7.07 -21.61
C VAL A 303 -7.72 8.01 -20.52
N GLY A 304 -9.04 8.04 -20.27
CA GLY A 304 -9.63 8.87 -19.23
C GLY A 304 -9.15 8.49 -17.82
N LEU A 305 -9.09 7.19 -17.52
CA LEU A 305 -8.54 6.68 -16.27
C LEU A 305 -7.05 7.02 -16.11
N TYR A 306 -6.27 7.02 -17.21
CA TYR A 306 -4.86 7.39 -17.17
C TYR A 306 -4.67 8.88 -16.91
N ALA A 307 -5.51 9.74 -17.49
CA ALA A 307 -5.51 11.17 -17.17
C ALA A 307 -5.82 11.40 -15.69
N LEU A 308 -6.84 10.73 -15.15
CA LEU A 308 -7.17 10.76 -13.72
C LEU A 308 -5.99 10.28 -12.85
N LEU A 309 -5.33 9.20 -13.24
CA LEU A 309 -4.16 8.65 -12.55
C LEU A 309 -3.03 9.68 -12.45
N VAL A 310 -2.70 10.34 -13.56
CA VAL A 310 -1.63 11.35 -13.60
C VAL A 310 -1.98 12.55 -12.72
N ILE A 311 -3.23 13.04 -12.79
CA ILE A 311 -3.70 14.14 -11.94
C ILE A 311 -3.59 13.76 -10.46
N ALA A 312 -4.12 12.60 -10.08
CA ALA A 312 -4.05 12.11 -8.70
C ALA A 312 -2.59 11.97 -8.23
N TRP A 313 -1.71 11.43 -9.08
CA TRP A 313 -0.30 11.26 -8.75
C TRP A 313 0.41 12.61 -8.54
N VAL A 314 0.18 13.60 -9.41
CA VAL A 314 0.76 14.95 -9.27
C VAL A 314 0.30 15.60 -7.97
N VAL A 315 -0.99 15.51 -7.63
CA VAL A 315 -1.53 16.06 -6.37
C VAL A 315 -0.88 15.39 -5.16
N VAL A 316 -0.91 14.06 -5.10
CA VAL A 316 -0.40 13.30 -3.95
C VAL A 316 1.11 13.48 -3.80
N ALA A 317 1.88 13.44 -4.90
CA ALA A 317 3.32 13.68 -4.88
C ALA A 317 3.65 15.12 -4.45
N GLY A 318 2.91 16.12 -4.95
CA GLY A 318 3.09 17.52 -4.58
C GLY A 318 2.87 17.76 -3.09
N HIS A 319 1.78 17.24 -2.52
CA HIS A 319 1.53 17.30 -1.07
C HIS A 319 2.58 16.54 -0.26
N SER A 320 3.00 15.36 -0.72
CA SER A 320 4.04 14.56 -0.04
C SER A 320 5.38 15.31 0.02
N LEU A 321 5.78 15.95 -1.08
CA LEU A 321 7.02 16.74 -1.15
C LEU A 321 6.95 17.99 -0.26
N ARG A 322 5.82 18.70 -0.27
CA ARG A 322 5.59 19.86 0.62
C ARG A 322 5.66 19.46 2.09
N HIS A 323 5.03 18.34 2.45
CA HIS A 323 5.05 17.80 3.80
C HIS A 323 6.48 17.43 4.23
N ALA A 324 7.22 16.70 3.39
CA ALA A 324 8.61 16.34 3.64
C ALA A 324 9.53 17.58 3.79
N ALA A 325 9.35 18.60 2.96
CA ALA A 325 10.13 19.84 3.02
C ALA A 325 9.88 20.66 4.29
N ARG A 326 8.64 20.66 4.81
CA ARG A 326 8.28 21.34 6.07
C ARG A 326 8.89 20.65 7.29
N HIS A 327 8.90 19.31 7.32
CA HIS A 327 9.46 18.55 8.46
C HIS A 327 10.97 18.33 8.40
N GLY A 328 11.59 18.33 7.22
CA GLY A 328 13.05 18.26 7.07
C GLY A 328 13.81 19.47 7.63
N ARG A 329 13.13 20.60 7.84
CA ARG A 329 13.70 21.83 8.44
C ARG A 329 13.67 21.85 9.98
N ARG A 330 13.05 20.87 10.65
CA ARG A 330 12.85 20.83 12.11
C ARG A 330 13.60 19.69 12.81
N ARG A 331 14.85 19.39 12.45
CA ARG A 331 15.74 18.61 13.33
C ARG A 331 16.50 19.56 14.27
N PRO A 332 16.18 19.66 15.57
CA PRO A 332 17.10 20.24 16.52
C PRO A 332 18.25 19.24 16.69
N VAL A 333 19.46 19.68 16.38
CA VAL A 333 20.67 19.01 16.83
C VAL A 333 20.73 19.21 18.34
N ALA A 334 20.11 18.32 19.11
CA ALA A 334 20.36 18.24 20.53
C ALA A 334 21.77 17.66 20.72
N GLY A 335 22.68 18.50 21.23
CA GLY A 335 24.07 18.18 21.46
C GLY A 335 24.23 16.90 22.29
N HIS A 336 25.18 16.07 21.87
CA HIS A 336 25.59 14.88 22.60
C HIS A 336 26.22 15.29 23.95
N ALA A 337 25.44 15.29 25.02
CA ALA A 337 25.99 15.27 26.37
C ALA A 337 26.45 13.83 26.66
N ARG A 338 27.77 13.61 26.65
CA ARG A 338 28.41 12.37 27.12
C ARG A 338 27.88 11.98 28.51
N ARG A 339 27.18 10.84 28.63
CA ARG A 339 27.00 10.17 29.93
C ARG A 339 28.16 9.19 30.18
N ARG A 340 28.69 9.23 31.40
CA ARG A 340 29.65 8.26 31.96
C ARG A 340 28.94 6.90 32.17
N PRO A 341 29.67 5.76 32.19
CA PRO A 341 29.08 4.47 32.49
C PRO A 341 28.69 4.42 33.97
N ALA A 342 27.42 4.09 34.26
CA ALA A 342 26.97 3.67 35.58
C ALA A 342 26.62 2.17 35.52
N GLU A 343 26.97 1.46 36.59
CA GLU A 343 26.91 0.01 36.76
C GLU A 343 25.47 -0.55 36.73
N PRO A 344 25.29 -1.86 36.44
CA PRO A 344 23.97 -2.44 36.26
C PRO A 344 23.31 -2.74 37.61
N ASP A 345 22.44 -1.83 38.07
CA ASP A 345 21.49 -2.11 39.15
C ASP A 345 20.27 -2.83 38.59
N LEU A 346 20.08 -4.06 39.05
CA LEU A 346 18.96 -4.95 38.75
C LEU A 346 17.73 -4.48 39.54
N TRP A 347 16.90 -3.63 38.95
CA TRP A 347 15.58 -3.29 39.49
C TRP A 347 14.50 -4.14 38.79
N LEU A 348 13.78 -4.95 39.58
CA LEU A 348 12.46 -5.49 39.20
C LEU A 348 11.47 -4.32 39.13
N GLY A 349 11.40 -3.66 37.97
CA GLY A 349 10.50 -2.54 37.72
C GLY A 349 9.07 -3.01 37.47
N VAL A 350 8.11 -2.41 38.17
CA VAL A 350 6.68 -2.50 37.86
C VAL A 350 6.47 -1.82 36.50
N ALA A 351 5.81 -2.50 35.56
CA ALA A 351 5.40 -1.97 34.26
C ALA A 351 4.69 -0.61 34.39
N ALA A 352 5.27 0.45 33.85
CA ALA A 352 4.62 1.76 33.80
C ALA A 352 3.50 1.77 32.74
N MET A 353 2.44 2.53 32.99
CA MET A 353 1.31 2.68 32.05
C MET A 353 1.12 4.16 31.72
N LEU A 354 1.10 4.47 30.42
CA LEU A 354 0.81 5.79 29.88
C LEU A 354 -0.62 5.81 29.32
N THR A 355 -1.47 6.70 29.81
CA THR A 355 -2.82 6.91 29.28
C THR A 355 -3.02 8.36 28.84
N GLY A 356 -4.00 8.64 28.00
CA GLY A 356 -4.27 10.01 27.55
C GLY A 356 -5.48 10.14 26.66
N THR A 357 -5.90 11.37 26.37
CA THR A 357 -6.95 11.67 25.38
C THR A 357 -6.40 12.55 24.27
N VAL A 358 -6.79 12.25 23.02
CA VAL A 358 -6.51 13.10 21.86
C VAL A 358 -7.74 13.94 21.55
N ARG A 359 -7.57 15.25 21.57
CA ARG A 359 -8.65 16.22 21.28
C ARG A 359 -8.26 17.16 20.14
N SER A 360 -9.25 17.65 19.43
CA SER A 360 -9.08 18.73 18.45
C SER A 360 -8.88 20.07 19.16
N THR A 361 -7.89 20.85 18.75
CA THR A 361 -7.71 22.22 19.31
C THR A 361 -8.80 23.19 18.86
N THR A 362 -9.49 22.88 17.77
CA THR A 362 -10.44 23.80 17.11
C THR A 362 -11.79 23.83 17.81
N ASP A 363 -12.25 22.68 18.29
CA ASP A 363 -13.58 22.48 18.87
C ASP A 363 -13.57 21.65 20.17
N GLY A 364 -12.40 21.23 20.66
CA GLY A 364 -12.23 20.51 21.93
C GLY A 364 -12.78 19.08 21.91
N ARG A 365 -13.32 18.64 20.77
CA ARG A 365 -13.93 17.32 20.64
C ARG A 365 -12.87 16.22 20.65
N PRO A 366 -13.17 15.07 21.28
CA PRO A 366 -12.31 13.90 21.18
C PRO A 366 -12.20 13.44 19.73
N ILE A 367 -10.99 13.05 19.34
CA ILE A 367 -10.71 12.53 18.00
C ILE A 367 -10.61 11.02 18.13
N SER A 368 -11.59 10.30 17.59
CA SER A 368 -11.55 8.85 17.46
C SER A 368 -10.68 8.42 16.28
N GLU A 369 -10.12 7.20 16.35
CA GLU A 369 -9.27 6.63 15.29
C GLU A 369 -8.01 7.48 14.99
N ALA A 370 -7.59 8.32 15.94
CA ALA A 370 -6.31 9.01 15.88
C ALA A 370 -5.20 8.03 16.24
N ARG A 371 -4.19 7.92 15.40
CA ARG A 371 -3.04 7.05 15.64
C ARG A 371 -2.09 7.70 16.62
N VAL A 372 -1.84 7.08 17.76
CA VAL A 372 -0.83 7.49 18.74
C VAL A 372 0.37 6.55 18.64
N THR A 373 1.57 7.11 18.50
CA THR A 373 2.84 6.38 18.37
C THR A 373 3.79 6.81 19.48
N LEU A 374 4.33 5.86 20.22
CA LEU A 374 5.33 6.07 21.26
C LEU A 374 6.72 5.78 20.70
N LEU A 375 7.66 6.72 20.85
CA LEU A 375 9.05 6.60 20.40
C LEU A 375 10.01 6.62 21.61
N ASP A 376 11.09 5.84 21.55
CA ASP A 376 12.17 5.86 22.54
C ASP A 376 13.15 7.05 22.32
N PRO A 377 14.18 7.24 23.17
CA PRO A 377 15.16 8.32 23.00
C PRO A 377 15.99 8.23 21.70
N ALA A 378 16.12 7.04 21.11
CA ALA A 378 16.78 6.83 19.82
C ALA A 378 15.86 7.18 18.63
N GLY A 379 14.57 7.43 18.89
CA GLY A 379 13.54 7.69 17.89
C GLY A 379 12.97 6.41 17.26
N ASP A 380 13.26 5.24 17.85
CA ASP A 380 12.67 3.98 17.44
C ASP A 380 11.25 3.85 18.01
N VAL A 381 10.34 3.21 17.25
CA VAL A 381 8.96 3.02 17.67
C VAL A 381 8.88 1.92 18.72
N VAL A 382 8.31 2.25 19.88
CA VAL A 382 8.11 1.34 21.02
C VAL A 382 6.71 0.73 21.00
N GLY A 383 5.70 1.53 20.64
CA GLY A 383 4.31 1.09 20.57
C GLY A 383 3.45 2.00 19.70
N ILE A 384 2.36 1.45 19.17
CA ILE A 384 1.35 2.19 18.41
C ILE A 384 -0.03 1.78 18.93
N THR A 385 -0.95 2.74 19.04
CA THR A 385 -2.35 2.50 19.38
C THR A 385 -3.27 3.47 18.62
N LEU A 386 -4.56 3.17 18.55
CA LEU A 386 -5.59 4.06 18.03
C LEU A 386 -6.44 4.58 19.19
N THR A 387 -6.89 5.83 19.09
CA THR A 387 -7.81 6.37 20.08
C THR A 387 -9.20 5.75 19.95
N ALA A 388 -9.83 5.49 21.08
CA ALA A 388 -11.22 5.05 21.16
C ALA A 388 -12.20 6.15 20.74
N GLU A 389 -13.50 5.85 20.74
CA GLU A 389 -14.56 6.77 20.32
C GLU A 389 -14.60 8.07 21.15
N ASP A 390 -14.17 7.99 22.41
CA ASP A 390 -14.02 9.11 23.34
C ASP A 390 -12.64 9.79 23.27
N GLY A 391 -11.81 9.41 22.30
CA GLY A 391 -10.47 9.96 22.09
C GLY A 391 -9.39 9.39 23.01
N SER A 392 -9.69 8.41 23.87
CA SER A 392 -8.73 7.86 24.83
C SER A 392 -7.73 6.88 24.20
N TYR A 393 -6.51 6.82 24.74
CA TYR A 393 -5.46 5.87 24.38
C TYR A 393 -4.68 5.39 25.61
N ALA A 394 -4.02 4.23 25.48
CA ALA A 394 -3.16 3.68 26.52
C ALA A 394 -1.97 2.87 25.95
N PHE A 395 -0.83 2.90 26.65
CA PHE A 395 0.33 2.03 26.48
C PHE A 395 0.68 1.40 27.83
N THR A 396 0.79 0.08 27.88
CA THR A 396 1.16 -0.68 29.09
C THR A 396 2.58 -1.24 28.96
N ASP A 397 3.14 -1.72 30.08
CA ASP A 397 4.42 -2.44 30.11
C ASP A 397 5.61 -1.63 29.63
N LEU A 398 5.65 -0.35 29.99
CA LEU A 398 6.74 0.57 29.67
C LEU A 398 7.84 0.52 30.73
N GLU A 399 9.09 0.60 30.28
CA GLU A 399 10.24 0.86 31.15
C GLU A 399 10.30 2.35 31.50
N ALA A 400 10.97 2.69 32.61
CA ALA A 400 11.15 4.08 33.01
C ALA A 400 12.21 4.76 32.12
N ASP A 401 11.78 5.50 31.10
CA ASP A 401 12.68 6.24 30.19
C ASP A 401 11.99 7.49 29.59
N HIS A 402 12.73 8.22 28.76
CA HIS A 402 12.22 9.36 28.00
C HIS A 402 11.56 8.86 26.72
N TYR A 403 10.29 9.20 26.54
CA TYR A 403 9.55 8.84 25.35
C TYR A 403 9.06 10.07 24.61
N THR A 404 8.87 9.96 23.30
CA THR A 404 8.15 10.97 22.51
C THR A 404 6.83 10.38 22.07
N VAL A 405 5.72 11.03 22.42
CA VAL A 405 4.39 10.63 21.95
C VAL A 405 4.04 11.44 20.72
N VAL A 406 3.63 10.76 19.64
CA VAL A 406 3.24 11.36 18.37
C VAL A 406 1.82 10.94 18.03
N ALA A 407 0.87 11.86 18.02
CA ALA A 407 -0.47 11.61 17.50
C ALA A 407 -0.59 12.05 16.03
N ALA A 408 -1.21 11.21 15.20
CA ALA A 408 -1.41 11.41 13.77
C ALA A 408 -2.85 11.05 13.37
N GLY A 409 -3.54 12.02 12.75
CA GLY A 409 -4.96 11.95 12.35
C GLY A 409 -5.42 13.29 11.76
N TYR A 410 -4.79 14.36 12.24
CA TYR A 410 -4.66 15.72 11.71
C TYR A 410 -3.13 16.08 11.75
N PRO A 411 -2.62 17.30 11.38
CA PRO A 411 -1.17 17.48 11.26
C PRO A 411 -0.45 17.06 12.56
N ALA A 412 0.59 16.26 12.40
CA ALA A 412 1.19 15.51 13.49
C ALA A 412 1.74 16.44 14.58
N GLN A 413 1.29 16.24 15.81
CA GLN A 413 1.84 16.88 17.00
C GLN A 413 2.73 15.85 17.72
N ALA A 414 3.96 16.27 18.07
CA ALA A 414 4.90 15.46 18.83
C ALA A 414 5.27 16.23 20.10
N ALA A 415 5.17 15.58 21.26
CA ALA A 415 5.57 16.15 22.54
C ALA A 415 6.48 15.16 23.29
N PRO A 416 7.62 15.64 23.84
CA PRO A 416 8.48 14.81 24.68
C PRO A 416 7.83 14.60 26.05
N LEU A 417 7.96 13.40 26.61
CA LEU A 417 7.52 13.02 27.94
C LEU A 417 8.64 12.22 28.63
N THR A 418 8.78 12.39 29.94
CA THR A 418 9.66 11.53 30.76
C THR A 418 8.76 10.70 31.65
N LEU A 419 8.85 9.38 31.59
CA LEU A 419 8.12 8.48 32.49
C LEU A 419 8.99 8.21 33.72
N GLU A 420 8.44 8.43 34.92
CA GLU A 420 9.11 8.09 36.18
C GLU A 420 8.75 6.66 36.63
N ALA A 421 9.63 6.00 37.39
CA ALA A 421 9.65 4.55 37.59
C ALA A 421 8.46 3.94 38.34
N THR A 422 7.46 4.72 38.76
CA THR A 422 6.25 4.22 39.43
C THR A 422 5.06 5.15 39.19
N GLY A 423 4.13 4.78 38.30
CA GLY A 423 2.87 5.52 38.14
C GLY A 423 2.06 5.21 36.88
N GLN A 424 0.76 5.51 36.94
CA GLN A 424 -0.07 5.82 35.77
C GLN A 424 0.21 7.27 35.38
N ASP A 425 0.90 7.49 34.26
CA ASP A 425 1.09 8.85 33.75
C ASP A 425 -0.03 9.16 32.73
N ALA A 426 -0.78 10.22 33.00
CA ALA A 426 -1.81 10.74 32.11
C ALA A 426 -1.23 11.88 31.27
N PHE A 427 -1.24 11.74 29.94
CA PHE A 427 -0.72 12.74 29.01
C PHE A 427 -1.72 13.00 27.88
N ASP A 428 -2.36 14.15 27.89
CA ASP A 428 -3.31 14.54 26.85
C ASP A 428 -2.61 15.21 25.66
N LEU A 429 -3.07 14.90 24.45
CA LEU A 429 -2.56 15.47 23.20
C LEU A 429 -3.64 16.31 22.51
N THR A 430 -3.25 17.43 21.90
CA THR A 430 -4.17 18.34 21.22
C THR A 430 -3.74 18.59 19.78
N LEU A 431 -4.47 18.04 18.81
CA LEU A 431 -4.13 18.17 17.40
C LEU A 431 -4.65 19.49 16.82
N ALA A 432 -3.76 20.28 16.21
CA ALA A 432 -4.08 21.58 15.64
C ALA A 432 -4.57 21.53 14.19
N HIS A 433 -5.49 22.42 13.81
CA HIS A 433 -5.83 22.73 12.42
C HIS A 433 -4.99 23.91 11.94
N ASP A 434 -4.14 23.72 10.91
CA ASP A 434 -3.56 24.87 10.20
C ASP A 434 -4.64 25.39 9.24
N GLU A 435 -5.26 26.53 9.56
CA GLU A 435 -5.94 27.34 8.54
C GLU A 435 -4.84 27.90 7.60
N GLY A 436 -4.70 27.29 6.41
CA GLY A 436 -3.72 27.75 5.39
C GLY A 436 -3.65 26.90 4.14
#